data_AF-A0A0S9NW62-F1
#
_entry.id   AF-A0A0S9NW62-F1
#
_cell.length_a   1.000
_cell.length_b   1.000
_cell.length_c   1.000
_cell.angle_alpha   90.00
_cell.angle_beta   90.00
_cell.angle_gamma   90.00
#
_symmetry.space_group_name_H-M   'P 1'
#
loop_
_entity.id
_entity.type
_entity.pdbx_description
1 polymer ?
#
loop_
_entity_poly.entity_id
_entity_poly.type
_entity_poly.pdbx_seq_one_letter_code
_entity_poly.pdbx_strand_id
1 'polypeptide(L)'
;MQDQDAMQAPADWGQDGGADAAASLLQRYDAATGLWNLPRTGEFWDAVALARQLGRFGAGCTIAIVDDGFDMAVPALAPHTLVPHIADPQPFAHGTAVALLILAVAPQARLRLYPTRTAAGWDAQAIAHALQAIARTDAAIVNLSLGQAHAHATLNRFGEFLAAMAPWPGMAEAEAPYWLNSCLGGLAAHGGWRSLLRAPDSPLADPVAALVRGGRTVVAATGNARGHVYDPALRPGVLAVGFQRVARGGDAGMERAALKAPTYSQSEFNDIGLPQPPGVIGSSFAAPLAAGFVALMAERATLPAYAELAWSAGLAEQLMAQLGADGSAPLPRQAQAVALLFANAVQAAPHAHGRGDGPCPECALFGTSAFVNGGLYALTWGDLDRAAALLAPAVAFAPNNPHAAANLAMVHARRAEAAGEVQARARELAEAARLMGQACALRPEHQPYRRRLEQFTHAAQDSRGWTLDP
;
A
#
# COMPACT_ATOMS: atom_id res chain seq x y z
N MET A 1 -23.16 15.34 5.36
CA MET A 1 -24.06 14.76 4.34
C MET A 1 -24.23 13.30 4.74
N GLN A 2 -25.41 12.92 5.21
CA GLN A 2 -25.67 11.61 5.80
C GLN A 2 -25.80 10.56 4.69
N ASP A 3 -24.80 9.69 4.55
CA ASP A 3 -24.85 8.51 3.67
C ASP A 3 -25.75 7.46 4.32
N GLN A 4 -27.01 7.41 3.88
CA GLN A 4 -27.88 6.24 4.04
C GLN A 4 -27.56 5.27 2.90
N ASP A 5 -26.56 4.40 3.12
CA ASP A 5 -26.43 3.10 2.44
C ASP A 5 -25.45 2.23 3.24
N ALA A 6 -25.78 1.99 4.51
CA ALA A 6 -25.21 0.86 5.23
C ALA A 6 -25.90 -0.41 4.70
N MET A 7 -25.46 -0.90 3.54
CA MET A 7 -25.78 -2.27 3.12
C MET A 7 -25.46 -3.20 4.28
N GLN A 8 -26.46 -3.91 4.78
CA GLN A 8 -26.27 -4.99 5.75
C GLN A 8 -25.41 -6.05 5.08
N ALA A 9 -24.14 -6.15 5.46
CA ALA A 9 -23.32 -7.29 5.09
C ALA A 9 -23.96 -8.53 5.75
N PRO A 10 -24.12 -9.66 5.04
CA PRO A 10 -24.61 -10.88 5.67
C PRO A 10 -23.66 -11.26 6.82
N ALA A 11 -24.21 -11.76 7.93
CA ALA A 11 -23.48 -12.19 9.12
C ALA A 11 -22.59 -13.44 8.91
N ASP A 12 -22.39 -13.83 7.65
CA ASP A 12 -21.74 -15.05 7.21
C ASP A 12 -20.36 -14.75 6.61
N TRP A 13 -19.53 -15.78 6.48
CA TRP A 13 -18.23 -15.69 5.83
C TRP A 13 -18.44 -15.30 4.36
N GLY A 14 -17.87 -14.18 3.93
CA GLY A 14 -18.45 -13.32 2.89
C GLY A 14 -18.79 -13.93 1.52
N GLN A 15 -19.71 -13.25 0.83
CA GLN A 15 -19.88 -13.25 -0.63
C GLN A 15 -20.36 -11.91 -1.20
N ASP A 16 -20.01 -10.77 -0.61
CA ASP A 16 -20.28 -9.48 -1.26
C ASP A 16 -19.38 -9.34 -2.51
N GLY A 17 -19.94 -9.71 -3.67
CA GLY A 17 -19.38 -9.55 -5.02
C GLY A 17 -18.42 -10.64 -5.55
N GLY A 18 -18.16 -11.72 -4.80
CA GLY A 18 -16.98 -12.57 -5.00
C GLY A 18 -16.97 -13.52 -6.21
N ALA A 19 -18.05 -14.24 -6.48
CA ALA A 19 -18.05 -15.32 -7.49
C ALA A 19 -17.99 -14.78 -8.93
N ASP A 20 -18.84 -13.81 -9.26
CA ASP A 20 -18.90 -13.20 -10.59
C ASP A 20 -17.63 -12.37 -10.88
N ALA A 21 -17.10 -11.68 -9.87
CA ALA A 21 -15.84 -10.94 -10.00
C ALA A 21 -14.65 -11.90 -10.21
N ALA A 22 -14.61 -13.04 -9.50
CA ALA A 22 -13.57 -14.06 -9.69
C ALA A 22 -13.63 -14.70 -11.08
N ALA A 23 -14.84 -15.06 -11.55
CA ALA A 23 -15.01 -15.60 -12.89
C ALA A 23 -14.59 -14.59 -13.98
N SER A 24 -15.01 -13.33 -13.84
CA SER A 24 -14.64 -12.24 -14.75
C SER A 24 -13.13 -11.97 -14.74
N LEU A 25 -12.49 -12.08 -13.58
CA LEU A 25 -11.05 -11.96 -13.46
C LEU A 25 -10.35 -13.14 -14.17
N LEU A 26 -10.74 -14.38 -13.90
CA LEU A 26 -10.15 -15.57 -14.51
C LEU A 26 -10.24 -15.59 -16.04
N GLN A 27 -11.27 -14.99 -16.64
CA GLN A 27 -11.36 -14.83 -18.10
C GLN A 27 -10.20 -14.03 -18.69
N ARG A 28 -9.48 -13.26 -17.85
CA ARG A 28 -8.29 -12.49 -18.24
C ARG A 28 -7.01 -13.28 -18.06
N TYR A 29 -7.05 -14.50 -17.55
CA TYR A 29 -5.91 -15.40 -17.48
C TYR A 29 -5.89 -16.32 -18.69
N ASP A 30 -4.79 -16.29 -19.44
CA ASP A 30 -4.56 -17.21 -20.55
C ASP A 30 -3.81 -18.45 -20.03
N ALA A 31 -4.52 -19.57 -19.94
CA ALA A 31 -3.97 -20.83 -19.47
C ALA A 31 -2.92 -21.42 -20.43
N ALA A 32 -2.92 -21.06 -21.71
CA ALA A 32 -1.95 -21.56 -22.68
C ALA A 32 -0.59 -20.87 -22.51
N THR A 33 -0.59 -19.56 -22.27
CA THR A 33 0.65 -18.80 -22.05
C THR A 33 1.04 -18.68 -20.58
N GLY A 34 0.13 -18.97 -19.65
CA GLY A 34 0.33 -18.79 -18.21
C GLY A 34 0.35 -17.32 -17.78
N LEU A 35 -0.22 -16.42 -18.59
CA LEU A 35 -0.12 -14.98 -18.40
C LEU A 35 -1.49 -14.33 -18.18
N TRP A 36 -1.47 -13.31 -17.32
CA TRP A 36 -2.61 -12.41 -17.13
C TRP A 36 -2.62 -11.30 -18.19
N ASN A 37 -3.78 -11.10 -18.81
CA ASN A 37 -4.10 -9.91 -19.59
C ASN A 37 -4.59 -8.78 -18.66
N LEU A 38 -3.69 -8.35 -17.76
CA LEU A 38 -3.88 -7.23 -16.85
C LEU A 38 -2.73 -6.24 -17.02
N PRO A 39 -2.98 -4.93 -17.01
CA PRO A 39 -1.92 -3.94 -17.02
C PRO A 39 -0.98 -4.14 -15.82
N ARG A 40 0.31 -4.33 -16.10
CA ARG A 40 1.38 -4.43 -15.08
C ARG A 40 2.05 -3.08 -14.89
N THR A 41 1.26 -2.10 -14.46
CA THR A 41 1.68 -0.69 -14.37
C THR A 41 1.49 -0.15 -12.96
N GLY A 42 2.33 0.82 -12.59
CA GLY A 42 2.24 1.55 -11.32
C GLY A 42 3.11 0.93 -10.23
N GLU A 43 3.17 1.65 -9.09
CA GLU A 43 4.18 1.46 -8.03
C GLU A 43 4.32 0.00 -7.55
N PHE A 44 3.20 -0.74 -7.47
CA PHE A 44 3.23 -2.16 -7.13
C PHE A 44 4.00 -3.01 -8.17
N TRP A 45 3.67 -2.87 -9.45
CA TRP A 45 4.34 -3.64 -10.50
C TRP A 45 5.76 -3.15 -10.76
N ASP A 46 6.05 -1.88 -10.51
CA ASP A 46 7.41 -1.33 -10.54
C ASP A 46 8.26 -2.00 -9.44
N ALA A 47 7.74 -2.12 -8.22
CA ALA A 47 8.41 -2.82 -7.14
C ALA A 47 8.61 -4.32 -7.44
N VAL A 48 7.61 -4.99 -8.03
CA VAL A 48 7.76 -6.38 -8.49
C VAL A 48 8.84 -6.50 -9.56
N ALA A 49 8.90 -5.57 -10.51
CA ALA A 49 9.92 -5.55 -11.56
C ALA A 49 11.32 -5.34 -10.97
N LEU A 50 11.47 -4.42 -10.00
CA LEU A 50 12.73 -4.21 -9.28
C LEU A 50 13.17 -5.50 -8.54
N ALA A 51 12.25 -6.18 -7.87
CA ALA A 51 12.57 -7.44 -7.19
C ALA A 51 13.09 -8.50 -8.15
N ARG A 52 12.48 -8.60 -9.34
CA ARG A 52 12.91 -9.54 -10.40
C ARG A 52 14.24 -9.17 -11.02
N GLN A 53 14.53 -7.89 -11.21
CA GLN A 53 15.84 -7.41 -11.65
C GLN A 53 16.95 -7.81 -10.66
N LEU A 54 16.60 -7.89 -9.35
CA LEU A 54 17.47 -8.40 -8.30
C LEU A 54 17.46 -9.94 -8.17
N GLY A 55 16.88 -10.66 -9.13
CA GLY A 55 16.85 -12.13 -9.14
C GLY A 55 15.83 -12.76 -8.19
N ARG A 56 14.90 -11.98 -7.62
CA ARG A 56 13.92 -12.47 -6.65
C ARG A 56 12.63 -12.86 -7.35
N PHE A 57 12.35 -14.16 -7.40
CA PHE A 57 11.16 -14.74 -8.05
C PHE A 57 10.30 -15.59 -7.10
N GLY A 58 10.63 -15.61 -5.80
CA GLY A 58 9.94 -16.41 -4.77
C GLY A 58 10.50 -17.81 -4.56
N ALA A 59 11.64 -18.16 -5.18
CA ALA A 59 12.30 -19.45 -5.01
C ALA A 59 12.56 -19.77 -3.53
N GLY A 60 12.29 -21.03 -3.15
CA GLY A 60 12.48 -21.51 -1.77
C GLY A 60 11.40 -21.04 -0.79
N CYS A 61 10.47 -20.17 -1.21
CA CYS A 61 9.34 -19.76 -0.38
C CYS A 61 8.13 -20.68 -0.58
N THR A 62 7.47 -21.06 0.52
CA THR A 62 6.20 -21.78 0.49
C THR A 62 5.09 -20.88 1.01
N ILE A 63 4.01 -20.76 0.23
CA ILE A 63 2.82 -19.96 0.54
C ILE A 63 1.63 -20.89 0.73
N ALA A 64 1.01 -20.84 1.90
CA ALA A 64 -0.27 -21.51 2.15
C ALA A 64 -1.43 -20.58 1.75
N ILE A 65 -2.42 -21.12 1.04
CA ILE A 65 -3.61 -20.40 0.62
C ILE A 65 -4.83 -21.13 1.20
N VAL A 66 -5.61 -20.45 2.04
CA VAL A 66 -6.89 -20.97 2.54
C VAL A 66 -8.00 -20.23 1.80
N ASP A 67 -8.78 -20.95 1.00
CA ASP A 67 -9.80 -20.37 0.12
C ASP A 67 -10.91 -21.38 -0.23
N ASP A 68 -11.82 -21.02 -1.12
CA ASP A 68 -13.02 -21.80 -1.41
C ASP A 68 -12.72 -23.12 -2.15
N GLY A 69 -11.85 -23.08 -3.14
CA GLY A 69 -11.34 -24.25 -3.84
C GLY A 69 -10.46 -23.89 -5.04
N PHE A 70 -9.87 -24.91 -5.65
CA PHE A 70 -8.80 -24.71 -6.64
C PHE A 70 -8.99 -25.65 -7.83
N ASP A 71 -8.97 -25.09 -9.04
CA ASP A 71 -8.96 -25.86 -10.27
C ASP A 71 -7.54 -26.35 -10.59
N MET A 72 -7.26 -27.58 -10.17
CA MET A 72 -5.97 -28.23 -10.40
C MET A 72 -5.75 -28.66 -11.86
N ALA A 73 -6.77 -28.56 -12.73
CA ALA A 73 -6.60 -28.80 -14.17
C ALA A 73 -5.86 -27.63 -14.85
N VAL A 74 -5.76 -26.46 -14.22
CA VAL A 74 -4.96 -25.34 -14.69
C VAL A 74 -3.46 -25.73 -14.65
N PRO A 75 -2.72 -25.70 -15.78
CA PRO A 75 -1.34 -26.19 -15.82
C PRO A 75 -0.38 -25.53 -14.82
N ALA A 76 -0.59 -24.24 -14.54
CA ALA A 76 0.21 -23.50 -13.55
C ALA A 76 -0.03 -23.96 -12.11
N LEU A 77 -1.18 -24.56 -11.79
CA LEU A 77 -1.52 -25.04 -10.45
C LEU A 77 -1.20 -26.52 -10.24
N ALA A 78 -1.16 -27.32 -11.32
CA ALA A 78 -0.83 -28.74 -11.29
C ALA A 78 0.44 -29.14 -10.49
N PRO A 79 1.56 -28.38 -10.48
CA PRO A 79 2.75 -28.76 -9.71
C PRO A 79 2.66 -28.45 -8.20
N HIS A 80 1.56 -27.84 -7.74
CA HIS A 80 1.39 -27.44 -6.35
C HIS A 80 0.60 -28.45 -5.52
N THR A 81 0.66 -28.32 -4.19
CA THR A 81 0.08 -29.30 -3.28
C THR A 81 -1.33 -28.90 -2.87
N LEU A 82 -2.33 -29.71 -3.20
CA LEU A 82 -3.69 -29.60 -2.64
C LEU A 82 -3.76 -30.35 -1.30
N VAL A 83 -4.27 -29.69 -0.25
CA VAL A 83 -4.35 -30.21 1.12
C VAL A 83 -5.80 -30.05 1.64
N PRO A 84 -6.70 -30.99 1.29
CA PRO A 84 -8.11 -30.85 1.65
C PRO A 84 -8.38 -31.12 3.13
N HIS A 85 -9.21 -30.27 3.73
CA HIS A 85 -9.78 -30.46 5.08
C HIS A 85 -11.31 -30.65 5.06
N ILE A 86 -11.87 -30.76 3.86
CA ILE A 86 -13.28 -31.01 3.59
C ILE A 86 -13.40 -32.28 2.74
N ALA A 87 -14.55 -32.95 2.82
CA ALA A 87 -14.88 -34.02 1.89
C ALA A 87 -15.15 -33.43 0.48
N ASP A 88 -14.62 -34.08 -0.55
CA ASP A 88 -14.87 -33.78 -1.96
C ASP A 88 -14.71 -32.29 -2.35
N PRO A 89 -13.49 -31.72 -2.23
CA PRO A 89 -13.24 -30.32 -2.58
C PRO A 89 -13.59 -30.04 -4.04
N GLN A 90 -14.39 -29.00 -4.28
CA GLN A 90 -14.80 -28.59 -5.62
C GLN A 90 -13.85 -27.52 -6.18
N PRO A 91 -13.64 -27.46 -7.51
CA PRO A 91 -12.94 -26.36 -8.13
C PRO A 91 -13.80 -25.09 -8.07
N PHE A 92 -13.22 -24.00 -7.58
CA PHE A 92 -13.87 -22.70 -7.54
C PHE A 92 -13.02 -21.63 -8.22
N ALA A 93 -13.70 -20.65 -8.82
CA ALA A 93 -13.05 -19.56 -9.55
C ALA A 93 -12.20 -18.66 -8.64
N HIS A 94 -12.65 -18.43 -7.40
CA HIS A 94 -12.04 -17.47 -6.50
C HIS A 94 -10.67 -17.94 -6.00
N GLY A 95 -10.58 -19.10 -5.35
CA GLY A 95 -9.30 -19.67 -4.91
C GLY A 95 -8.32 -19.91 -6.06
N THR A 96 -8.81 -20.29 -7.24
CA THR A 96 -8.01 -20.40 -8.46
C THR A 96 -7.41 -19.05 -8.87
N ALA A 97 -8.21 -17.97 -8.92
CA ALA A 97 -7.72 -16.63 -9.25
C ALA A 97 -6.68 -16.14 -8.22
N VAL A 98 -6.94 -16.36 -6.93
CA VAL A 98 -6.04 -16.02 -5.83
C VAL A 98 -4.68 -16.69 -5.98
N ALA A 99 -4.65 -18.01 -6.24
CA ALA A 99 -3.42 -18.75 -6.45
C ALA A 99 -2.63 -18.25 -7.68
N LEU A 100 -3.33 -18.02 -8.80
CA LEU A 100 -2.72 -17.53 -10.03
C LEU A 100 -2.19 -16.08 -9.92
N LEU A 101 -2.81 -15.23 -9.09
CA LEU A 101 -2.31 -13.88 -8.80
C LEU A 101 -1.02 -13.91 -7.99
N ILE A 102 -0.91 -14.84 -7.02
CA ILE A 102 0.34 -15.05 -6.27
C ILE A 102 1.47 -15.44 -7.24
N LEU A 103 1.21 -16.41 -8.14
CA LEU A 103 2.21 -16.84 -9.14
C LEU A 103 2.54 -15.76 -10.16
N ALA A 104 1.60 -14.85 -10.45
CA ALA A 104 1.88 -13.70 -11.31
C ALA A 104 2.96 -12.78 -10.75
N VAL A 105 3.15 -12.77 -9.42
CA VAL A 105 4.14 -11.96 -8.71
C VAL A 105 5.37 -12.79 -8.37
N ALA A 106 5.19 -13.96 -7.73
CA ALA A 106 6.24 -14.87 -7.27
C ALA A 106 6.14 -16.23 -8.00
N PRO A 107 6.56 -16.30 -9.28
CA PRO A 107 6.34 -17.47 -10.12
C PRO A 107 7.13 -18.72 -9.70
N GLN A 108 8.14 -18.59 -8.83
CA GLN A 108 8.94 -19.70 -8.31
C GLN A 108 8.58 -20.08 -6.87
N ALA A 109 7.53 -19.47 -6.29
CA ALA A 109 7.01 -19.88 -5.00
C ALA A 109 6.29 -21.23 -5.09
N ARG A 110 6.35 -22.01 -4.02
CA ARG A 110 5.58 -23.25 -3.88
C ARG A 110 4.26 -22.94 -3.19
N LEU A 111 3.14 -23.39 -3.76
CA LEU A 111 1.83 -23.21 -3.14
C LEU A 111 1.37 -24.47 -2.41
N ARG A 112 0.73 -24.27 -1.26
CA ARG A 112 -0.08 -25.27 -0.54
C ARG A 112 -1.51 -24.76 -0.48
N LEU A 113 -2.42 -25.49 -1.10
CA LEU A 113 -3.78 -25.05 -1.40
C LEU A 113 -4.75 -25.77 -0.46
N TYR A 114 -5.43 -25.03 0.42
CA TYR A 114 -6.31 -25.55 1.46
C TYR A 114 -7.77 -25.17 1.13
N PRO A 115 -8.53 -26.03 0.42
CA PRO A 115 -9.94 -25.77 0.13
C PRO A 115 -10.78 -25.91 1.40
N THR A 116 -11.61 -24.93 1.71
CA THR A 116 -12.42 -24.89 2.94
C THR A 116 -13.89 -24.55 2.72
N ARG A 117 -14.35 -24.44 1.46
CA ARG A 117 -15.76 -24.25 1.14
C ARG A 117 -16.41 -25.56 0.75
N THR A 118 -17.53 -25.86 1.38
CA THR A 118 -18.41 -26.99 1.06
C THR A 118 -19.60 -26.53 0.20
N ALA A 119 -20.44 -27.46 -0.25
CA ALA A 119 -21.71 -27.12 -0.91
C ALA A 119 -22.63 -26.26 -0.01
N ALA A 120 -22.51 -26.37 1.31
CA ALA A 120 -23.29 -25.58 2.27
C ALA A 120 -22.72 -24.16 2.52
N GLY A 121 -21.54 -23.86 1.98
CA GLY A 121 -20.84 -22.59 2.20
C GLY A 121 -19.49 -22.77 2.88
N TRP A 122 -18.97 -21.69 3.43
CA TRP A 122 -17.69 -21.69 4.15
C TRP A 122 -17.78 -22.49 5.44
N ASP A 123 -16.79 -23.35 5.69
CA ASP A 123 -16.70 -24.13 6.92
C ASP A 123 -15.63 -23.52 7.85
N ALA A 124 -16.08 -22.80 8.88
CA ALA A 124 -15.20 -22.16 9.86
C ALA A 124 -14.30 -23.16 10.62
N GLN A 125 -14.76 -24.40 10.84
CA GLN A 125 -13.94 -25.44 11.46
C GLN A 125 -12.87 -25.94 10.48
N ALA A 126 -13.22 -26.12 9.20
CA ALA A 126 -12.25 -26.46 8.16
C ALA A 126 -11.17 -25.38 8.02
N ILE A 127 -11.55 -24.09 8.07
CA ILE A 127 -10.61 -22.96 8.08
C ILE A 127 -9.69 -23.06 9.31
N ALA A 128 -10.26 -23.21 10.51
CA ALA A 128 -9.47 -23.33 11.74
C ALA A 128 -8.49 -24.53 11.71
N HIS A 129 -8.94 -25.70 11.23
CA HIS A 129 -8.09 -26.88 11.06
C HIS A 129 -6.99 -26.67 10.03
N ALA A 130 -7.28 -26.02 8.89
CA ALA A 130 -6.27 -25.68 7.90
C ALA A 130 -5.18 -24.78 8.50
N LEU A 131 -5.57 -23.73 9.26
CA LEU A 131 -4.61 -22.83 9.93
C LEU A 131 -3.75 -23.59 10.96
N GLN A 132 -4.33 -24.50 11.74
CA GLN A 132 -3.58 -25.35 12.68
C GLN A 132 -2.63 -26.31 11.96
N ALA A 133 -3.04 -26.87 10.82
CA ALA A 133 -2.20 -27.74 10.01
C ALA A 133 -1.02 -26.97 9.41
N ILE A 134 -1.27 -25.78 8.86
CA ILE A 134 -0.26 -24.87 8.29
C ILE A 134 0.85 -24.56 9.30
N ALA A 135 0.52 -24.38 10.57
CA ALA A 135 1.50 -24.12 11.63
C ALA A 135 2.60 -25.21 11.72
N ARG A 136 2.32 -26.43 11.27
CA ARG A 136 3.23 -27.59 11.28
C ARG A 136 3.95 -27.81 9.95
N THR A 137 3.82 -26.89 9.00
CA THR A 137 4.43 -26.98 7.66
C THR A 137 5.59 -26.01 7.48
N ASP A 138 6.23 -26.07 6.31
CA ASP A 138 7.26 -25.14 5.85
C ASP A 138 6.68 -23.84 5.26
N ALA A 139 5.36 -23.65 5.26
CA ALA A 139 4.74 -22.43 4.77
C ALA A 139 5.16 -21.23 5.62
N ALA A 140 5.83 -20.28 5.00
CA ALA A 140 6.30 -19.04 5.63
C ALA A 140 5.27 -17.91 5.54
N ILE A 141 4.40 -17.98 4.53
CA ILE A 141 3.35 -17.00 4.27
C ILE A 141 2.00 -17.73 4.22
N VAL A 142 0.96 -17.10 4.77
CA VAL A 142 -0.42 -17.58 4.73
C VAL A 142 -1.30 -16.50 4.11
N ASN A 143 -1.93 -16.78 2.97
CA ASN A 143 -2.88 -15.89 2.32
C ASN A 143 -4.32 -16.29 2.68
N LEU A 144 -5.09 -15.33 3.18
CA LEU A 144 -6.49 -15.46 3.58
C LEU A 144 -7.33 -14.43 2.81
N SER A 145 -7.77 -14.80 1.61
CA SER A 145 -8.64 -13.97 0.77
C SER A 145 -10.13 -14.12 1.14
N LEU A 146 -10.40 -14.35 2.42
CA LEU A 146 -11.70 -14.60 3.01
C LEU A 146 -11.81 -13.86 4.34
N GLY A 147 -13.04 -13.66 4.83
CA GLY A 147 -13.26 -13.18 6.18
C GLY A 147 -14.72 -13.08 6.57
N GLN A 148 -14.95 -13.02 7.88
CA GLN A 148 -16.26 -12.74 8.46
C GLN A 148 -16.41 -11.24 8.71
N ALA A 149 -17.51 -10.66 8.24
CA ALA A 149 -17.78 -9.24 8.41
C ALA A 149 -18.33 -8.95 9.81
N HIS A 150 -17.82 -7.87 10.42
CA HIS A 150 -18.35 -7.32 11.67
C HIS A 150 -18.58 -5.82 11.48
N ALA A 151 -19.75 -5.31 11.86
CA ALA A 151 -20.02 -3.88 11.82
C ALA A 151 -19.02 -3.14 12.73
N HIS A 152 -18.27 -2.17 12.21
CA HIS A 152 -17.25 -1.50 13.03
C HIS A 152 -17.87 -0.83 14.24
N ALA A 153 -19.12 -0.34 14.13
CA ALA A 153 -19.83 0.36 15.19
C ALA A 153 -20.01 -0.49 16.46
N THR A 154 -20.05 -1.82 16.33
CA THR A 154 -20.19 -2.74 17.47
C THR A 154 -18.85 -3.10 18.11
N LEU A 155 -17.74 -2.94 17.37
CA LEU A 155 -16.38 -3.23 17.84
C LEU A 155 -15.63 -1.97 18.30
N ASN A 156 -16.15 -0.79 17.97
CA ASN A 156 -15.43 0.46 18.06
C ASN A 156 -15.10 0.87 19.52
N ARG A 157 -13.83 1.19 19.77
CA ARG A 157 -13.32 1.82 21.01
C ARG A 157 -12.96 3.29 20.82
N PHE A 158 -13.27 3.87 19.67
CA PHE A 158 -12.88 5.25 19.36
C PHE A 158 -13.40 6.25 20.37
N GLY A 159 -14.59 6.03 20.95
CA GLY A 159 -15.09 6.86 22.05
C GLY A 159 -14.19 6.84 23.30
N GLU A 160 -13.65 5.68 23.67
CA GLU A 160 -12.69 5.53 24.78
C GLU A 160 -11.38 6.26 24.46
N PHE A 161 -10.90 6.13 23.22
CA PHE A 161 -9.70 6.81 22.74
C PHE A 161 -9.87 8.34 22.74
N LEU A 162 -10.99 8.84 22.21
CA LEU A 162 -11.31 10.27 22.20
C LEU A 162 -11.39 10.84 23.61
N ALA A 163 -12.00 10.13 24.55
CA ALA A 163 -12.08 10.55 25.94
C ALA A 163 -10.68 10.66 26.58
N ALA A 164 -9.74 9.77 26.21
CA ALA A 164 -8.37 9.81 26.69
C ALA A 164 -7.53 10.94 26.06
N MET A 165 -7.88 11.38 24.84
CA MET A 165 -7.13 12.37 24.05
C MET A 165 -7.78 13.77 24.09
N ALA A 166 -8.42 14.12 25.20
CA ALA A 166 -9.19 15.35 25.36
C ALA A 166 -8.43 16.58 24.82
N PRO A 167 -9.08 17.43 24.00
CA PRO A 167 -8.44 18.63 23.48
C PRO A 167 -8.03 19.55 24.64
N TRP A 168 -6.89 20.22 24.52
CA TRP A 168 -6.45 21.18 25.54
C TRP A 168 -7.34 22.43 25.54
N PRO A 169 -7.41 23.17 26.66
CA PRO A 169 -8.17 24.42 26.74
C PRO A 169 -7.71 25.44 25.69
N GLY A 170 -8.64 25.92 24.86
CA GLY A 170 -8.38 26.92 23.82
C GLY A 170 -7.87 26.37 22.48
N MET A 171 -7.92 25.04 22.25
CA MET A 171 -7.73 24.47 20.91
C MET A 171 -8.82 24.99 19.95
N ALA A 172 -8.43 25.46 18.77
CA ALA A 172 -9.38 25.83 17.74
C ALA A 172 -10.01 24.58 17.12
N GLU A 173 -11.28 24.66 16.71
CA GLU A 173 -12.00 23.54 16.08
C GLU A 173 -11.28 22.98 14.85
N ALA A 174 -10.66 23.87 14.05
CA ALA A 174 -9.87 23.50 12.88
C ALA A 174 -8.55 22.76 13.21
N GLU A 175 -8.09 22.77 14.46
CA GLU A 175 -6.89 22.04 14.90
C GLU A 175 -7.21 20.61 15.37
N ALA A 176 -8.46 20.33 15.76
CA ALA A 176 -8.86 19.06 16.35
C ALA A 176 -8.59 17.84 15.45
N PRO A 177 -8.86 17.86 14.13
CA PRO A 177 -8.53 16.74 13.24
C PRO A 177 -7.03 16.45 13.19
N TYR A 178 -6.19 17.50 13.21
CA TYR A 178 -4.73 17.37 13.14
C TYR A 178 -4.14 16.82 14.44
N TRP A 179 -4.65 17.29 15.58
CA TRP A 179 -4.32 16.75 16.89
C TRP A 179 -4.66 15.26 16.97
N LEU A 180 -5.91 14.92 16.65
CA LEU A 180 -6.41 13.55 16.73
C LEU A 180 -5.60 12.58 15.86
N ASN A 181 -5.30 12.97 14.62
CA ASN A 181 -4.49 12.16 13.71
C ASN A 181 -3.03 12.05 14.17
N SER A 182 -2.48 13.08 14.82
CA SER A 182 -1.15 12.99 15.44
C SER A 182 -1.13 11.94 16.57
N CYS A 183 -2.17 11.92 17.41
CA CYS A 183 -2.33 10.89 18.44
C CYS A 183 -2.52 9.49 17.85
N LEU A 184 -3.32 9.35 16.77
CA LEU A 184 -3.49 8.11 16.03
C LEU A 184 -2.18 7.60 15.42
N GLY A 185 -1.32 8.51 14.96
CA GLY A 185 0.03 8.18 14.50
C GLY A 185 0.86 7.50 15.59
N GLY A 186 0.70 7.90 16.85
CA GLY A 186 1.35 7.26 17.99
C GLY A 186 0.89 5.82 18.27
N LEU A 187 -0.24 5.39 17.70
CA LEU A 187 -0.72 4.01 17.83
C LEU A 187 -0.07 3.05 16.84
N ALA A 188 0.69 3.54 15.85
CA ALA A 188 1.31 2.70 14.81
C ALA A 188 2.08 1.53 15.43
N ALA A 189 3.01 1.83 16.36
CA ALA A 189 3.82 0.86 17.11
C ALA A 189 3.03 -0.05 18.06
N HIS A 190 1.72 0.18 18.23
CA HIS A 190 0.83 -0.53 19.12
C HIS A 190 -0.31 -1.26 18.38
N GLY A 191 -0.08 -1.58 17.10
CA GLY A 191 -1.04 -2.30 16.25
C GLY A 191 -1.96 -1.40 15.41
N GLY A 192 -1.67 -0.09 15.37
CA GLY A 192 -2.35 0.89 14.52
C GLY A 192 -3.85 0.94 14.78
N TRP A 193 -4.64 0.94 13.71
CA TRP A 193 -6.10 0.99 13.80
C TRP A 193 -6.72 -0.16 14.61
N ARG A 194 -6.05 -1.31 14.76
CA ARG A 194 -6.58 -2.44 15.54
C ARG A 194 -6.70 -2.11 17.02
N SER A 195 -5.86 -1.20 17.55
CA SER A 195 -5.97 -0.78 18.96
C SER A 195 -7.25 0.02 19.24
N LEU A 196 -7.91 0.51 18.19
CA LEU A 196 -9.19 1.22 18.26
C LEU A 196 -10.40 0.28 18.24
N LEU A 197 -10.19 -1.04 18.19
CA LEU A 197 -11.25 -2.03 18.04
C LEU A 197 -11.16 -3.10 19.14
N ARG A 198 -12.31 -3.67 19.52
CA ARG A 198 -12.39 -4.92 20.30
C ARG A 198 -12.58 -6.06 19.32
N ALA A 199 -11.56 -6.88 19.14
CA ALA A 199 -11.68 -8.05 18.28
C ALA A 199 -12.76 -9.00 18.83
N PRO A 200 -13.72 -9.47 18.00
CA PRO A 200 -14.76 -10.38 18.46
C PRO A 200 -14.17 -11.77 18.78
N ASP A 201 -14.91 -12.56 19.55
CA ASP A 201 -14.62 -13.99 19.71
C ASP A 201 -14.82 -14.70 18.37
N SER A 202 -13.89 -15.59 18.02
CA SER A 202 -13.92 -16.29 16.73
C SER A 202 -13.11 -17.59 16.80
N PRO A 203 -13.54 -18.65 16.09
CA PRO A 203 -12.76 -19.87 15.95
C PRO A 203 -11.40 -19.65 15.28
N LEU A 204 -11.20 -18.51 14.58
CA LEU A 204 -9.92 -18.20 13.93
C LEU A 204 -8.93 -17.49 14.83
N ALA A 205 -9.36 -16.95 15.99
CA ALA A 205 -8.53 -16.10 16.84
C ALA A 205 -7.23 -16.83 17.27
N ASP A 206 -7.36 -18.00 17.89
CA ASP A 206 -6.22 -18.77 18.39
C ASP A 206 -5.33 -19.34 17.27
N PRO A 207 -5.88 -19.97 16.21
CA PRO A 207 -5.06 -20.44 15.08
C PRO A 207 -4.26 -19.34 14.40
N VAL A 208 -4.87 -18.17 14.14
CA VAL A 208 -4.17 -17.02 13.52
C VAL A 208 -3.08 -16.49 14.45
N ALA A 209 -3.38 -16.31 15.74
CA ALA A 209 -2.39 -15.87 16.71
C ALA A 209 -1.22 -16.88 16.86
N ALA A 210 -1.48 -18.18 16.73
CA ALA A 210 -0.44 -19.20 16.74
C ALA A 210 0.47 -19.12 15.50
N LEU A 211 -0.10 -18.87 14.31
CA LEU A 211 0.69 -18.66 13.08
C LEU A 211 1.59 -17.43 13.19
N VAL A 212 1.03 -16.29 13.62
CA VAL A 212 1.79 -15.04 13.80
C VAL A 212 2.90 -15.22 14.83
N ARG A 213 2.61 -15.79 16.01
CA ARG A 213 3.64 -16.08 17.04
C ARG A 213 4.70 -17.07 16.55
N GLY A 214 4.34 -17.98 15.65
CA GLY A 214 5.27 -18.87 14.98
C GLY A 214 6.16 -18.16 13.94
N GLY A 215 6.04 -16.85 13.74
CA GLY A 215 6.82 -16.10 12.76
C GLY A 215 6.36 -16.28 11.31
N ARG A 216 5.11 -16.76 11.10
CA ARG A 216 4.52 -16.80 9.75
C ARG A 216 3.94 -15.43 9.43
N THR A 217 4.11 -14.98 8.20
CA THR A 217 3.44 -13.77 7.71
C THR A 217 2.02 -14.13 7.27
N VAL A 218 1.02 -13.59 7.95
CA VAL A 218 -0.39 -13.78 7.57
C VAL A 218 -0.86 -12.55 6.82
N VAL A 219 -1.35 -12.73 5.59
CA VAL A 219 -1.88 -11.67 4.73
C VAL A 219 -3.37 -11.95 4.52
N ALA A 220 -4.22 -10.97 4.81
CA ALA A 220 -5.66 -11.11 4.70
C ALA A 220 -6.28 -9.97 3.90
N ALA A 221 -7.38 -10.26 3.21
CA ALA A 221 -8.18 -9.25 2.53
C ALA A 221 -8.90 -8.35 3.56
N THR A 222 -8.91 -7.04 3.34
CA THR A 222 -9.58 -6.07 4.24
C THR A 222 -11.12 -6.20 4.22
N GLY A 223 -11.69 -6.77 3.15
CA GLY A 223 -13.12 -7.01 2.98
C GLY A 223 -13.86 -5.92 2.18
N ASN A 224 -15.05 -6.26 1.67
CA ASN A 224 -15.72 -5.52 0.59
C ASN A 224 -16.95 -4.72 1.06
N ALA A 225 -16.98 -4.32 2.33
CA ALA A 225 -18.07 -3.51 2.86
C ALA A 225 -17.53 -2.33 3.68
N ARG A 226 -17.93 -1.12 3.29
CA ARG A 226 -17.78 0.07 4.14
C ARG A 226 -18.53 -0.13 5.45
N GLY A 227 -18.08 0.55 6.50
CA GLY A 227 -18.70 0.42 7.82
C GLY A 227 -18.41 -0.91 8.54
N HIS A 228 -17.65 -1.83 7.93
CA HIS A 228 -17.34 -3.14 8.48
C HIS A 228 -15.83 -3.37 8.62
N VAL A 229 -15.45 -4.29 9.51
CA VAL A 229 -14.10 -4.80 9.71
C VAL A 229 -14.18 -6.33 9.64
N TYR A 230 -13.15 -6.98 9.12
CA TYR A 230 -13.19 -8.40 8.79
C TYR A 230 -12.24 -9.21 9.66
N ASP A 231 -12.69 -10.37 10.14
CA ASP A 231 -11.86 -11.38 10.77
C ASP A 231 -11.43 -12.41 9.71
N PRO A 232 -10.13 -12.68 9.47
CA PRO A 232 -8.98 -12.43 10.36
C PRO A 232 -8.17 -11.16 10.12
N ALA A 233 -8.54 -10.28 9.18
CA ALA A 233 -7.79 -9.05 8.90
C ALA A 233 -7.61 -8.15 10.13
N LEU A 234 -8.59 -8.10 11.05
CA LEU A 234 -8.54 -7.34 12.29
C LEU A 234 -7.62 -7.92 13.37
N ARG A 235 -7.09 -9.14 13.19
CA ARG A 235 -6.26 -9.79 14.22
C ARG A 235 -4.87 -9.16 14.28
N PRO A 236 -4.28 -9.00 15.48
CA PRO A 236 -2.93 -8.48 15.63
C PRO A 236 -1.90 -9.30 14.84
N GLY A 237 -1.00 -8.61 14.14
CA GLY A 237 0.07 -9.22 13.35
C GLY A 237 -0.36 -9.83 12.00
N VAL A 238 -1.65 -9.74 11.65
CA VAL A 238 -2.13 -10.00 10.28
C VAL A 238 -1.95 -8.73 9.45
N LEU A 239 -1.41 -8.85 8.24
CA LEU A 239 -1.37 -7.76 7.28
C LEU A 239 -2.71 -7.68 6.52
N ALA A 240 -3.50 -6.64 6.79
CA ALA A 240 -4.76 -6.37 6.11
C ALA A 240 -4.51 -5.58 4.83
N VAL A 241 -4.90 -6.14 3.68
CA VAL A 241 -4.60 -5.57 2.37
C VAL A 241 -5.88 -5.27 1.61
N GLY A 242 -5.97 -4.07 1.05
CA GLY A 242 -7.05 -3.64 0.18
C GLY A 242 -6.53 -3.06 -1.14
N PHE A 243 -7.47 -2.64 -1.98
CA PHE A 243 -7.16 -1.79 -3.11
C PHE A 243 -7.41 -0.32 -2.79
N GLN A 244 -6.69 0.53 -3.52
CA GLN A 244 -6.88 1.97 -3.57
C GLN A 244 -6.69 2.46 -5.00
N ARG A 245 -7.23 3.63 -5.31
CA ARG A 245 -6.92 4.36 -6.53
C ARG A 245 -5.93 5.45 -6.21
N VAL A 246 -4.98 5.65 -7.10
CA VAL A 246 -4.07 6.79 -7.01
C VAL A 246 -4.58 7.85 -7.98
N ALA A 247 -5.11 8.94 -7.45
CA ALA A 247 -5.37 10.14 -8.23
C ALA A 247 -4.12 11.00 -8.23
N ARG A 248 -3.70 11.45 -9.40
CA ARG A 248 -2.55 12.34 -9.53
C ARG A 248 -3.02 13.69 -10.02
N GLY A 249 -2.58 14.74 -9.35
CA GLY A 249 -2.73 16.13 -9.78
C GLY A 249 -1.34 16.73 -9.95
N GLY A 250 -1.17 17.55 -10.98
CA GLY A 250 0.07 18.28 -11.22
C GLY A 250 -0.19 19.77 -11.14
N ASP A 251 0.73 20.51 -10.52
CA ASP A 251 0.83 21.95 -10.68
C ASP A 251 2.26 22.28 -11.07
N ALA A 252 2.42 22.93 -12.22
CA ALA A 252 3.68 23.46 -12.72
C ALA A 252 4.91 22.53 -12.58
N GLY A 253 4.76 21.23 -12.89
CA GLY A 253 5.85 20.24 -12.86
C GLY A 253 6.12 19.59 -11.50
N MET A 254 5.45 20.03 -10.44
CA MET A 254 5.31 19.26 -9.20
C MET A 254 4.13 18.30 -9.37
N GLU A 255 4.30 17.06 -8.94
CA GLU A 255 3.22 16.09 -8.94
C GLU A 255 2.87 15.61 -7.53
N ARG A 256 1.57 15.66 -7.26
CA ARG A 256 0.97 15.16 -6.04
C ARG A 256 0.19 13.89 -6.34
N ALA A 257 0.48 12.83 -5.59
CA ALA A 257 -0.39 11.67 -5.48
C ALA A 257 -1.40 11.88 -4.35
N ALA A 258 -2.64 11.49 -4.58
CA ALA A 258 -3.69 11.42 -3.58
C ALA A 258 -4.33 10.04 -3.65
N LEU A 259 -4.34 9.36 -2.50
CA LEU A 259 -5.01 8.08 -2.36
C LEU A 259 -6.52 8.29 -2.34
N LYS A 260 -7.24 7.48 -3.11
CA LYS A 260 -8.69 7.47 -3.21
C LYS A 260 -9.22 6.07 -2.94
N ALA A 261 -10.43 6.01 -2.39
CA ALA A 261 -11.15 4.75 -2.26
C ALA A 261 -11.26 4.01 -3.62
N PRO A 262 -11.26 2.67 -3.62
CA PRO A 262 -11.44 1.87 -4.83
C PRO A 262 -12.81 2.13 -5.48
N THR A 263 -13.02 1.59 -6.68
CA THR A 263 -14.30 1.74 -7.41
C THR A 263 -15.46 0.89 -6.86
N TYR A 264 -15.25 0.20 -5.74
CA TYR A 264 -16.24 -0.67 -5.10
C TYR A 264 -16.25 -0.41 -3.58
N SER A 265 -17.25 -0.94 -2.88
CA SER A 265 -17.33 -0.85 -1.42
C SER A 265 -16.20 -1.66 -0.78
N GLN A 266 -15.43 -1.07 0.13
CA GLN A 266 -14.33 -1.73 0.82
C GLN A 266 -14.31 -1.26 2.27
N SER A 267 -13.84 -2.13 3.16
CA SER A 267 -13.47 -1.69 4.50
C SER A 267 -12.41 -0.59 4.45
N GLU A 268 -12.55 0.38 5.35
CA GLU A 268 -11.59 1.48 5.53
C GLU A 268 -10.37 1.04 6.34
N PHE A 269 -10.42 -0.16 6.92
CA PHE A 269 -9.42 -0.71 7.84
C PHE A 269 -8.46 -1.65 7.11
N ASN A 270 -7.44 -1.07 6.48
CA ASN A 270 -6.33 -1.80 5.90
C ASN A 270 -5.00 -1.22 6.39
N ASP A 271 -3.96 -2.06 6.39
CA ASP A 271 -2.59 -1.62 6.64
C ASP A 271 -1.97 -1.06 5.37
N ILE A 272 -2.32 -1.65 4.22
CA ILE A 272 -1.74 -1.31 2.91
C ILE A 272 -2.81 -1.36 1.82
N GLY A 273 -2.87 -0.29 1.02
CA GLY A 273 -3.64 -0.24 -0.21
C GLY A 273 -2.77 -0.47 -1.45
N LEU A 274 -3.07 -1.46 -2.26
CA LEU A 274 -2.45 -1.63 -3.57
C LEU A 274 -3.19 -0.82 -4.65
N PRO A 275 -2.50 -0.28 -5.69
CA PRO A 275 -3.18 0.30 -6.84
C PRO A 275 -4.16 -0.70 -7.48
N GLN A 276 -5.44 -0.32 -7.56
CA GLN A 276 -6.50 -1.16 -8.13
C GLN A 276 -6.28 -1.36 -9.64
N PRO A 277 -6.13 -2.61 -10.13
CA PRO A 277 -6.10 -2.85 -11.57
C PRO A 277 -7.47 -2.52 -12.20
N PRO A 278 -7.51 -1.99 -13.43
CA PRO A 278 -8.78 -1.62 -14.09
C PRO A 278 -9.75 -2.79 -14.18
N GLY A 279 -10.98 -2.59 -13.67
CA GLY A 279 -12.06 -3.58 -13.71
C GLY A 279 -11.93 -4.74 -12.70
N VAL A 280 -10.91 -4.74 -11.84
CA VAL A 280 -10.79 -5.73 -10.76
C VAL A 280 -11.55 -5.24 -9.54
N ILE A 281 -12.46 -6.06 -9.02
CA ILE A 281 -13.36 -5.73 -7.90
C ILE A 281 -13.14 -6.75 -6.79
N GLY A 282 -12.87 -6.29 -5.57
CA GLY A 282 -12.73 -7.14 -4.40
C GLY A 282 -11.31 -7.13 -3.81
N SER A 283 -11.22 -6.85 -2.51
CA SER A 283 -9.97 -6.86 -1.74
C SER A 283 -9.32 -8.25 -1.67
N SER A 284 -10.12 -9.29 -1.89
CA SER A 284 -9.67 -10.69 -2.05
C SER A 284 -8.62 -10.89 -3.14
N PHE A 285 -8.49 -9.96 -4.09
CA PHE A 285 -7.46 -9.97 -5.14
C PHE A 285 -6.26 -9.06 -4.83
N ALA A 286 -6.35 -8.21 -3.82
CA ALA A 286 -5.22 -7.41 -3.34
C ALA A 286 -4.32 -8.23 -2.40
N ALA A 287 -4.92 -9.00 -1.49
CA ALA A 287 -4.23 -9.92 -0.58
C ALA A 287 -3.24 -10.88 -1.30
N PRO A 288 -3.62 -11.61 -2.37
CA PRO A 288 -2.69 -12.51 -3.07
C PRO A 288 -1.55 -11.77 -3.76
N LEU A 289 -1.79 -10.57 -4.29
CA LEU A 289 -0.72 -9.75 -4.87
C LEU A 289 0.29 -9.35 -3.80
N ALA A 290 -0.17 -8.93 -2.62
CA ALA A 290 0.69 -8.64 -1.48
C ALA A 290 1.41 -9.90 -0.96
N ALA A 291 0.73 -11.04 -0.81
CA ALA A 291 1.34 -12.29 -0.39
C ALA A 291 2.44 -12.75 -1.36
N GLY A 292 2.21 -12.60 -2.67
CA GLY A 292 3.21 -12.82 -3.70
C GLY A 292 4.40 -11.86 -3.54
N PHE A 293 4.16 -10.57 -3.29
CA PHE A 293 5.25 -9.61 -3.09
C PHE A 293 6.06 -9.89 -1.81
N VAL A 294 5.39 -10.28 -0.72
CA VAL A 294 6.04 -10.70 0.53
C VAL A 294 6.98 -11.88 0.31
N ALA A 295 6.68 -12.78 -0.64
CA ALA A 295 7.58 -13.86 -1.03
C ALA A 295 8.83 -13.39 -1.80
N LEU A 296 8.81 -12.16 -2.33
CA LEU A 296 9.96 -11.51 -2.99
C LEU A 296 10.81 -10.67 -2.03
N MET A 297 10.35 -10.42 -0.80
CA MET A 297 11.09 -9.62 0.18
C MET A 297 12.37 -10.33 0.62
N ALA A 298 13.46 -9.56 0.78
CA ALA A 298 14.70 -10.06 1.35
C ALA A 298 14.53 -10.49 2.82
N GLU A 299 13.82 -9.67 3.59
CA GLU A 299 13.60 -9.91 5.02
C GLU A 299 12.13 -9.64 5.39
N ARG A 300 11.33 -10.70 5.50
CA ARG A 300 9.89 -10.57 5.84
C ARG A 300 9.65 -10.07 7.27
N ALA A 301 10.63 -10.20 8.16
CA ALA A 301 10.51 -9.76 9.54
C ALA A 301 10.35 -8.24 9.68
N THR A 302 10.71 -7.47 8.65
CA THR A 302 10.58 -6.01 8.62
C THR A 302 9.18 -5.52 8.19
N LEU A 303 8.29 -6.42 7.75
CA LEU A 303 6.96 -6.06 7.27
C LEU A 303 6.11 -5.27 8.27
N PRO A 304 6.13 -5.55 9.60
CA PRO A 304 5.43 -4.71 10.58
C PRO A 304 5.90 -3.25 10.55
N ALA A 305 7.20 -3.01 10.43
CA ALA A 305 7.77 -1.66 10.34
C ALA A 305 7.32 -0.94 9.04
N TYR A 306 7.21 -1.67 7.93
CA TYR A 306 6.62 -1.13 6.70
C TYR A 306 5.13 -0.79 6.83
N ALA A 307 4.36 -1.60 7.57
CA ALA A 307 2.96 -1.29 7.84
C ALA A 307 2.81 -0.04 8.73
N GLU A 308 3.69 0.13 9.73
CA GLU A 308 3.75 1.34 10.55
C GLU A 308 4.08 2.59 9.72
N LEU A 309 5.09 2.47 8.85
CA LEU A 309 5.45 3.53 7.89
C LEU A 309 4.25 3.91 7.03
N ALA A 310 3.59 2.92 6.39
CA ALA A 310 2.46 3.15 5.49
C ALA A 310 1.28 3.80 6.23
N TRP A 311 1.00 3.37 7.46
CA TRP A 311 -0.03 3.95 8.32
C TRP A 311 0.25 5.43 8.62
N SER A 312 1.42 5.74 9.16
CA SER A 312 1.79 7.13 9.48
C SER A 312 1.81 8.03 8.25
N ALA A 313 2.32 7.54 7.12
CA ALA A 313 2.32 8.28 5.86
C ALA A 313 0.90 8.51 5.32
N GLY A 314 0.02 7.50 5.41
CA GLY A 314 -1.38 7.61 5.00
C GLY A 314 -2.14 8.68 5.78
N LEU A 315 -1.96 8.74 7.11
CA LEU A 315 -2.53 9.81 7.95
C LEU A 315 -1.97 11.18 7.56
N ALA A 316 -0.66 11.28 7.31
CA ALA A 316 -0.03 12.52 6.90
C ALA A 316 -0.59 13.04 5.56
N GLU A 317 -0.78 12.15 4.58
CA GLU A 317 -1.32 12.50 3.26
C GLU A 317 -2.78 12.97 3.33
N GLN A 318 -3.60 12.32 4.16
CA GLN A 318 -4.99 12.74 4.39
C GLN A 318 -5.06 14.15 4.96
N LEU A 319 -4.27 14.45 5.99
CA LEU A 319 -4.20 15.80 6.55
C LEU A 319 -3.60 16.80 5.57
N MET A 320 -2.56 16.41 4.82
CA MET A 320 -1.96 17.24 3.78
C MET A 320 -2.98 17.61 2.69
N ALA A 321 -4.00 16.78 2.44
CA ALA A 321 -5.08 17.07 1.48
C ALA A 321 -6.08 18.10 2.00
N GLN A 322 -6.17 18.24 3.32
CA GLN A 322 -7.07 19.18 3.98
C GLN A 322 -6.39 20.54 4.24
N LEU A 323 -5.06 20.59 4.28
CA LEU A 323 -4.31 21.84 4.45
C LEU A 323 -4.68 22.86 3.35
N GLY A 324 -5.25 24.00 3.76
CA GLY A 324 -5.62 25.10 2.86
C GLY A 324 -6.71 24.77 1.85
N ALA A 325 -7.48 23.69 2.05
CA ALA A 325 -8.53 23.27 1.14
C ALA A 325 -9.67 24.30 0.99
N ASP A 326 -9.83 25.19 1.97
CA ASP A 326 -10.76 26.31 1.97
C ASP A 326 -10.13 27.64 1.48
N GLY A 327 -8.88 27.61 1.02
CA GLY A 327 -8.11 28.78 0.60
C GLY A 327 -7.51 29.59 1.75
N SER A 328 -7.66 29.14 3.00
CA SER A 328 -7.04 29.78 4.16
C SER A 328 -5.56 29.40 4.31
N ALA A 329 -4.76 30.31 4.88
CA ALA A 329 -3.39 30.01 5.25
C ALA A 329 -3.39 28.97 6.39
N PRO A 330 -2.66 27.84 6.28
CA PRO A 330 -2.69 26.82 7.31
C PRO A 330 -2.07 27.32 8.62
N LEU A 331 -2.65 26.92 9.74
CA LEU A 331 -2.12 27.27 11.06
C LEU A 331 -0.78 26.54 11.29
N PRO A 332 0.20 27.15 11.99
CA PRO A 332 1.51 26.51 12.23
C PRO A 332 1.42 25.10 12.85
N ARG A 333 0.46 24.86 13.73
CA ARG A 333 0.26 23.52 14.34
C ARG A 333 -0.31 22.49 13.38
N GLN A 334 -1.15 22.90 12.44
CA GLN A 334 -1.66 22.00 11.39
C GLN A 334 -0.50 21.52 10.51
N ALA A 335 0.38 22.45 10.11
CA ALA A 335 1.61 22.12 9.40
C ALA A 335 2.52 21.19 10.23
N GLN A 336 2.75 21.52 11.51
CA GLN A 336 3.58 20.70 12.39
C GLN A 336 3.07 19.26 12.55
N ALA A 337 1.75 19.05 12.66
CA ALA A 337 1.14 17.72 12.75
C ALA A 337 1.45 16.86 11.52
N VAL A 338 1.31 17.43 10.30
CA VAL A 338 1.65 16.73 9.05
C VAL A 338 3.15 16.41 9.00
N ALA A 339 4.00 17.36 9.36
CA ALA A 339 5.45 17.18 9.38
C ALA A 339 5.89 16.09 10.38
N LEU A 340 5.21 15.99 11.54
CA LEU A 340 5.47 14.97 12.55
C LEU A 340 5.08 13.57 12.06
N LEU A 341 3.92 13.42 11.43
CA LEU A 341 3.48 12.12 10.90
C LEU A 341 4.40 11.59 9.80
N PHE A 342 4.87 12.46 8.88
CA PHE A 342 5.89 12.06 7.91
C PHE A 342 7.22 11.69 8.57
N ALA A 343 7.63 12.41 9.63
CA ALA A 343 8.84 12.07 10.38
C ALA A 343 8.72 10.69 11.05
N ASN A 344 7.58 10.40 11.69
CA ASN A 344 7.30 9.10 12.29
C ASN A 344 7.32 7.99 11.24
N ALA A 345 6.73 8.23 10.07
CA ALA A 345 6.74 7.26 8.97
C ALA A 345 8.17 6.93 8.52
N VAL A 346 9.01 7.94 8.32
CA VAL A 346 10.43 7.76 7.93
C VAL A 346 11.23 7.08 9.04
N GLN A 347 10.96 7.39 10.31
CA GLN A 347 11.61 6.74 11.45
C GLN A 347 11.25 5.26 11.57
N ALA A 348 10.04 4.87 11.16
CA ALA A 348 9.61 3.48 11.10
C ALA A 348 10.21 2.71 9.89
N ALA A 349 10.87 3.39 8.94
CA ALA A 349 11.46 2.71 7.79
C ALA A 349 12.54 1.71 8.24
N PRO A 350 12.42 0.41 7.90
CA PRO A 350 13.36 -0.60 8.35
C PRO A 350 14.71 -0.53 7.63
N HIS A 351 14.76 0.08 6.44
CA HIS A 351 15.99 0.28 5.69
C HIS A 351 16.34 1.77 5.67
N ALA A 352 17.61 2.08 5.93
CA ALA A 352 18.16 3.39 5.68
C ALA A 352 18.67 3.45 4.23
N HIS A 353 18.33 4.52 3.52
CA HIS A 353 18.77 4.75 2.15
C HIS A 353 19.46 6.11 2.00
N GLY A 354 20.60 6.11 1.31
CA GLY A 354 21.33 7.29 0.85
C GLY A 354 21.27 7.45 -0.68
N ARG A 355 21.83 8.57 -1.17
CA ARG A 355 21.83 8.93 -2.61
C ARG A 355 22.56 7.92 -3.51
N GLY A 356 23.48 7.14 -2.96
CA GLY A 356 24.29 6.16 -3.69
C GLY A 356 23.79 4.71 -3.60
N ASP A 357 22.69 4.48 -2.89
CA ASP A 357 22.20 3.12 -2.68
C ASP A 357 21.49 2.58 -3.93
N GLY A 358 21.41 1.25 -4.03
CA GLY A 358 20.73 0.57 -5.12
C GLY A 358 19.21 0.53 -4.96
N PRO A 359 18.50 -0.02 -5.97
CA PRO A 359 17.05 -0.20 -5.89
C PRO A 359 16.67 -1.10 -4.71
N CYS A 360 15.61 -0.73 -3.99
CA CYS A 360 15.01 -1.55 -2.93
C CYS A 360 13.52 -1.72 -3.22
N PRO A 361 13.10 -2.92 -3.67
CA PRO A 361 11.70 -3.20 -3.98
C PRO A 361 10.74 -2.89 -2.84
N GLU A 362 11.13 -3.24 -1.61
CA GLU A 362 10.31 -3.08 -0.42
C GLU A 362 10.06 -1.60 -0.11
N CYS A 363 11.10 -0.77 -0.12
CA CYS A 363 10.96 0.68 0.03
C CYS A 363 10.26 1.32 -1.17
N ALA A 364 10.41 0.78 -2.38
CA ALA A 364 9.69 1.26 -3.56
C ALA A 364 8.18 1.00 -3.48
N LEU A 365 7.73 -0.05 -2.80
CA LEU A 365 6.31 -0.31 -2.58
C LEU A 365 5.75 0.45 -1.38
N PHE A 366 6.45 0.39 -0.24
CA PHE A 366 5.90 0.89 1.03
C PHE A 366 6.35 2.31 1.36
N GLY A 367 7.56 2.69 0.93
CA GLY A 367 8.23 3.94 1.31
C GLY A 367 7.85 5.16 0.46
N THR A 368 7.31 4.97 -0.75
CA THR A 368 7.08 6.09 -1.69
C THR A 368 6.20 7.18 -1.09
N SER A 369 5.11 6.82 -0.42
CA SER A 369 4.26 7.77 0.31
C SER A 369 5.04 8.62 1.33
N ALA A 370 5.83 7.99 2.21
CA ALA A 370 6.57 8.70 3.25
C ALA A 370 7.64 9.63 2.66
N PHE A 371 8.44 9.14 1.70
CA PHE A 371 9.59 9.87 1.18
C PHE A 371 9.22 10.87 0.07
N VAL A 372 8.37 10.48 -0.89
CA VAL A 372 8.00 11.34 -2.02
C VAL A 372 7.00 12.41 -1.58
N ASN A 373 5.91 12.04 -0.89
CA ASN A 373 4.92 13.02 -0.44
C ASN A 373 5.42 13.83 0.75
N GLY A 374 6.19 13.23 1.67
CA GLY A 374 6.86 13.98 2.73
C GLY A 374 7.90 14.98 2.19
N GLY A 375 8.64 14.59 1.15
CA GLY A 375 9.55 15.49 0.43
C GLY A 375 8.83 16.62 -0.32
N LEU A 376 7.71 16.31 -0.99
CA LEU A 376 6.85 17.31 -1.62
C LEU A 376 6.26 18.29 -0.59
N TYR A 377 5.84 17.78 0.57
CA TYR A 377 5.38 18.59 1.68
C TYR A 377 6.47 19.59 2.11
N ALA A 378 7.69 19.10 2.40
CA ALA A 378 8.82 19.95 2.77
C ALA A 378 9.13 21.01 1.68
N LEU A 379 9.12 20.60 0.41
CA LEU A 379 9.31 21.49 -0.74
C LEU A 379 8.25 22.60 -0.79
N THR A 380 6.98 22.26 -0.57
CA THR A 380 5.86 23.21 -0.58
C THR A 380 6.04 24.31 0.47
N TRP A 381 6.56 23.94 1.64
CA TRP A 381 6.81 24.85 2.76
C TRP A 381 8.21 25.50 2.75
N GLY A 382 8.98 25.30 1.68
CA GLY A 382 10.29 25.96 1.49
C GLY A 382 11.46 25.32 2.23
N ASP A 383 11.28 24.16 2.87
CA ASP A 383 12.36 23.41 3.51
C ASP A 383 13.08 22.53 2.48
N LEU A 384 13.97 23.16 1.71
CA LEU A 384 14.67 22.51 0.59
C LEU A 384 15.62 21.40 1.04
N ASP A 385 16.21 21.53 2.23
CA ASP A 385 17.15 20.54 2.75
C ASP A 385 16.43 19.28 3.21
N ARG A 386 15.32 19.42 3.93
CA ARG A 386 14.47 18.27 4.27
C ARG A 386 13.85 17.64 3.03
N ALA A 387 13.41 18.43 2.05
CA ALA A 387 12.91 17.92 0.80
C ALA A 387 13.96 17.06 0.07
N ALA A 388 15.20 17.56 -0.05
CA ALA A 388 16.30 16.81 -0.64
C ALA A 388 16.64 15.52 0.13
N ALA A 389 16.64 15.58 1.47
CA ALA A 389 16.95 14.45 2.34
C ALA A 389 15.95 13.29 2.21
N LEU A 390 14.70 13.57 1.81
CA LEU A 390 13.68 12.55 1.56
C LEU A 390 13.63 12.11 0.09
N LEU A 391 13.74 13.04 -0.86
CA LEU A 391 13.59 12.75 -2.28
C LEU A 391 14.81 12.08 -2.90
N ALA A 392 16.03 12.42 -2.47
CA ALA A 392 17.25 11.81 -3.02
C ALA A 392 17.34 10.30 -2.73
N PRO A 393 17.05 9.81 -1.51
CA PRO A 393 16.90 8.37 -1.26
C PRO A 393 15.79 7.73 -2.10
N ALA A 394 14.65 8.39 -2.28
CA ALA A 394 13.53 7.85 -3.07
C ALA A 394 13.90 7.63 -4.53
N VAL A 395 14.66 8.54 -5.14
CA VAL A 395 15.19 8.36 -6.51
C VAL A 395 16.10 7.14 -6.61
N ALA A 396 16.88 6.86 -5.55
CA ALA A 396 17.81 5.75 -5.51
C ALA A 396 17.10 4.39 -5.34
N PHE A 397 16.21 4.27 -4.33
CA PHE A 397 15.56 2.99 -4.06
C PHE A 397 14.39 2.67 -5.02
N ALA A 398 13.75 3.70 -5.59
CA ALA A 398 12.62 3.57 -6.53
C ALA A 398 12.93 4.28 -7.86
N PRO A 399 13.93 3.82 -8.64
CA PRO A 399 14.41 4.53 -9.83
C PRO A 399 13.36 4.61 -10.95
N ASN A 400 12.34 3.74 -10.92
CA ASN A 400 11.23 3.75 -11.86
C ASN A 400 10.08 4.69 -11.43
N ASN A 401 10.20 5.36 -10.28
CA ASN A 401 9.21 6.32 -9.82
C ASN A 401 9.53 7.72 -10.41
N PRO A 402 8.74 8.21 -11.38
CA PRO A 402 9.02 9.50 -12.02
C PRO A 402 8.85 10.69 -11.07
N HIS A 403 8.01 10.55 -10.03
CA HIS A 403 7.65 11.63 -9.12
C HIS A 403 8.80 11.96 -8.16
N ALA A 404 9.53 10.96 -7.69
CA ALA A 404 10.73 11.17 -6.88
C ALA A 404 11.74 12.04 -7.65
N ALA A 405 11.98 11.72 -8.93
CA ALA A 405 12.90 12.46 -9.79
C ALA A 405 12.38 13.88 -10.11
N ALA A 406 11.11 14.02 -10.49
CA ALA A 406 10.50 15.31 -10.80
C ALA A 406 10.50 16.26 -9.59
N ASN A 407 10.08 15.77 -8.41
CA ASN A 407 10.04 16.60 -7.20
C ASN A 407 11.46 16.96 -6.74
N LEU A 408 12.44 16.06 -6.87
CA LEU A 408 13.84 16.40 -6.57
C LEU A 408 14.41 17.44 -7.56
N ALA A 409 14.04 17.36 -8.84
CA ALA A 409 14.40 18.38 -9.81
C ALA A 409 13.88 19.77 -9.40
N MET A 410 12.66 19.84 -8.86
CA MET A 410 12.08 21.09 -8.35
C MET A 410 12.82 21.63 -7.12
N VAL A 411 13.38 20.76 -6.26
CA VAL A 411 14.27 21.20 -5.17
C VAL A 411 15.50 21.92 -5.73
N HIS A 412 16.17 21.32 -6.71
CA HIS A 412 17.34 21.91 -7.37
C HIS A 412 16.99 23.21 -8.10
N ALA A 413 15.84 23.27 -8.77
CA ALA A 413 15.38 24.50 -9.42
C ALA A 413 15.17 25.65 -8.41
N ARG A 414 14.56 25.38 -7.24
CA ARG A 414 14.41 26.40 -6.18
C ARG A 414 15.74 26.80 -5.54
N ARG A 415 16.69 25.87 -5.39
CA ARG A 415 18.06 26.21 -4.95
C ARG A 415 18.77 27.10 -5.97
N ALA A 416 18.57 26.87 -7.26
CA ALA A 416 19.11 27.70 -8.32
C ALA A 416 18.57 29.15 -8.24
N GLU A 417 17.27 29.30 -8.01
CA GLU A 417 16.64 30.61 -7.83
C GLU A 417 17.24 31.38 -6.64
N ALA A 418 17.48 30.69 -5.52
CA ALA A 418 18.11 31.27 -4.33
C ALA A 418 19.64 31.47 -4.47
N ALA A 419 20.29 30.89 -5.48
CA ALA A 419 21.74 30.96 -5.63
C ALA A 419 22.18 32.38 -6.04
N GLY A 420 23.14 32.95 -5.30
CA GLY A 420 23.71 34.27 -5.58
C GLY A 420 24.72 34.28 -6.73
N GLU A 421 25.38 33.15 -7.00
CA GLU A 421 26.42 33.03 -8.03
C GLU A 421 25.89 32.34 -9.29
N VAL A 422 26.25 32.88 -10.46
CA VAL A 422 25.84 32.36 -11.78
C VAL A 422 26.28 30.90 -11.98
N GLN A 423 27.50 30.54 -11.56
CA GLN A 423 28.03 29.18 -11.67
C GLN A 423 27.29 28.22 -10.74
N ALA A 424 26.97 28.62 -9.51
CA ALA A 424 26.19 27.81 -8.59
C ALA A 424 24.78 27.56 -9.14
N ARG A 425 24.13 28.61 -9.64
CA ARG A 425 22.81 28.51 -10.29
C ARG A 425 22.83 27.56 -11.50
N ALA A 426 23.83 27.69 -12.37
CA ALA A 426 23.96 26.82 -13.55
C ALA A 426 24.13 25.34 -13.17
N ARG A 427 24.89 25.04 -12.11
CA ARG A 427 25.04 23.66 -11.60
C ARG A 427 23.72 23.08 -11.09
N GLU A 428 22.97 23.84 -10.31
CA GLU A 428 21.67 23.41 -9.80
C GLU A 428 20.65 23.20 -10.94
N LEU A 429 20.63 24.09 -11.94
CA LEU A 429 19.77 23.94 -13.12
C LEU A 429 20.14 22.72 -13.98
N ALA A 430 21.44 22.42 -14.13
CA ALA A 430 21.89 21.23 -14.85
C ALA A 430 21.43 19.95 -14.14
N GLU A 431 21.49 19.90 -12.81
CA GLU A 431 20.98 18.75 -12.04
C GLU A 431 19.45 18.66 -12.09
N ALA A 432 18.74 19.79 -12.03
CA ALA A 432 17.30 19.84 -12.22
C ALA A 432 16.90 19.30 -13.60
N ALA A 433 17.59 19.71 -14.68
CA ALA A 433 17.36 19.21 -16.02
C ALA A 433 17.64 17.70 -16.13
N ARG A 434 18.72 17.19 -15.53
CA ARG A 434 19.04 15.75 -15.52
C ARG A 434 17.92 14.92 -14.88
N LEU A 435 17.47 15.34 -13.70
CA LEU A 435 16.41 14.64 -12.95
C LEU A 435 15.04 14.75 -13.64
N MET A 436 14.70 15.92 -14.17
CA MET A 436 13.47 16.08 -14.96
C MET A 436 13.52 15.26 -16.26
N GLY A 437 14.71 15.11 -16.86
CA GLY A 437 14.94 14.21 -17.99
C GLY A 437 14.66 12.74 -17.65
N GLN A 438 15.05 12.28 -16.46
CA GLN A 438 14.69 10.95 -15.96
C GLN A 438 13.16 10.81 -15.79
N ALA A 439 12.49 11.81 -15.21
CA ALA A 439 11.04 11.79 -15.08
C ALA A 439 10.31 11.76 -16.43
N CYS A 440 10.78 12.56 -17.41
CA CYS A 440 10.30 12.54 -18.79
C CYS A 440 10.50 11.18 -19.47
N ALA A 441 11.63 10.51 -19.26
CA ALA A 441 11.90 9.20 -19.85
C ALA A 441 10.93 8.12 -19.33
N LEU A 442 10.56 8.21 -18.06
CA LEU A 442 9.60 7.33 -17.42
C LEU A 442 8.14 7.64 -17.79
N ARG A 443 7.83 8.89 -18.17
CA ARG A 443 6.49 9.36 -18.57
C ARG A 443 6.55 10.34 -19.76
N PRO A 444 6.88 9.85 -20.97
CA PRO A 444 7.12 10.70 -22.14
C PRO A 444 5.89 11.52 -22.57
N GLU A 445 4.70 11.01 -22.30
CA GLU A 445 3.42 11.67 -22.60
C GLU A 445 3.10 12.84 -21.65
N HIS A 446 3.77 12.96 -20.49
CA HIS A 446 3.45 13.98 -19.48
C HIS A 446 4.00 15.37 -19.85
N GLN A 447 3.15 16.20 -20.45
CA GLN A 447 3.50 17.54 -20.94
C GLN A 447 4.16 18.47 -19.91
N PRO A 448 3.70 18.55 -18.64
CA PRO A 448 4.35 19.40 -17.63
C PRO A 448 5.83 19.09 -17.40
N TYR A 449 6.24 17.81 -17.41
CA TYR A 449 7.66 17.46 -17.25
C TYR A 449 8.50 17.91 -18.45
N ARG A 450 7.98 17.76 -19.67
CA ARG A 450 8.69 18.21 -20.88
C ARG A 450 8.92 19.72 -20.89
N ARG A 451 7.90 20.51 -20.52
CA ARG A 451 8.04 21.97 -20.40
C ARG A 451 9.10 22.37 -19.38
N ARG A 452 9.11 21.74 -18.19
CA ARG A 452 10.13 22.00 -17.17
C ARG A 452 11.53 21.56 -17.63
N LEU A 453 11.64 20.43 -18.31
CA LEU A 453 12.92 19.97 -18.86
C LEU A 453 13.47 20.99 -19.87
N GLU A 454 12.65 21.48 -20.79
CA GLU A 454 13.03 22.51 -21.76
C GLU A 454 13.50 23.79 -21.05
N GLN A 455 12.72 24.26 -20.07
CA GLN A 455 13.04 25.44 -19.26
C GLN A 455 14.38 25.29 -18.54
N PHE A 456 14.59 24.18 -17.81
CA PHE A 456 15.82 23.96 -17.05
C PHE A 456 17.04 23.76 -17.95
N THR A 457 16.87 23.07 -19.08
CA THR A 457 17.94 22.87 -20.07
C THR A 457 18.39 24.19 -20.69
N HIS A 458 17.43 25.05 -21.04
CA HIS A 458 17.74 26.38 -21.57
C HIS A 458 18.42 27.27 -20.51
N ALA A 459 17.86 27.31 -19.31
CA ALA A 459 18.38 28.13 -18.22
C ALA A 459 19.77 27.67 -17.73
N ALA A 460 20.12 26.38 -17.87
CA ALA A 460 21.46 25.89 -17.56
C ALA A 460 22.54 26.46 -18.51
N GLN A 461 22.16 26.91 -19.72
CA GLN A 461 23.07 27.52 -20.70
C GLN A 461 23.26 29.03 -20.46
N ASP A 462 22.20 29.74 -20.05
CA ASP A 462 22.26 31.12 -19.57
C ASP A 462 21.36 31.30 -18.33
N SER A 463 21.99 31.28 -17.16
CA SER A 463 21.28 31.33 -15.87
C SER A 463 21.15 32.77 -15.31
N ARG A 464 21.60 33.79 -16.05
CA ARG A 464 21.60 35.17 -15.57
C ARG A 464 20.17 35.69 -15.45
N GLY A 465 19.79 36.11 -14.25
CA GLY A 465 18.46 36.62 -13.96
C GLY A 465 17.34 35.59 -14.06
N TRP A 466 17.66 34.30 -14.17
CA TRP A 466 16.64 33.25 -14.20
C TRP A 466 15.86 33.17 -12.89
N THR A 467 14.54 32.99 -13.02
CA THR A 467 13.58 32.74 -11.93
C THR A 467 12.72 31.54 -12.31
N LEU A 468 12.21 30.83 -11.31
CA LEU A 468 11.32 29.70 -11.56
C LEU A 468 9.94 30.23 -11.97
N ASP A 469 9.56 30.02 -13.23
CA ASP A 469 8.19 30.35 -13.67
C ASP A 469 7.16 29.60 -12.81
N PRO A 470 6.04 30.26 -12.43
CA PRO A 470 5.00 29.66 -11.60
C PRO A 470 4.56 28.27 -12.06
#